data_AF-A0A537K0N6-F1
#
_entry.id   AF-A0A537K0N6-F1
#
_cell.length_a   1.000
_cell.length_b   1.000
_cell.length_c   1.000
_cell.angle_alpha   90.00
_cell.angle_beta   90.00
_cell.angle_gamma   90.00
#
_symmetry.space_group_name_H-M   'P 1'
#
loop_
_entity.id
_entity.type
_entity.pdbx_description
1 polymer ?
#
loop_
_entity_poly.entity_id
_entity_poly.type
_entity_poly.pdbx_seq_one_letter_code
_entity_poly.pdbx_strand_id
1 'polypeptide(L)'
;KGTELITKLKTIMPQTQFMVCSIHDDNDTIFEALKSGASGYILKVPVTAEEILRAIHDLYNGGSPMSPYIARKVINSFQKPTLTEVHSLLSLREKDVLELLSKGLLYKEIAQELGVGTETVKKHLKNIYQKLHVQNKIEAVNKFRLL
;
A
#
# COMPACT_ATOMS: atom_id res chain seq x y z
N LYS A 1 -17.72 4.46 5.61
CA LYS A 1 -16.67 5.16 4.80
C LYS A 1 -16.99 5.08 3.32
N GLY A 2 -16.35 5.89 2.46
CA GLY A 2 -16.60 5.85 1.01
C GLY A 2 -16.30 4.48 0.38
N THR A 3 -15.20 3.84 0.79
CA THR A 3 -14.79 2.50 0.37
C THR A 3 -15.82 1.42 0.71
N GLU A 4 -16.34 1.42 1.94
CA GLU A 4 -17.42 0.52 2.36
C GLU A 4 -18.71 0.68 1.53
N LEU A 5 -19.05 1.92 1.14
CA LEU A 5 -20.21 2.19 0.29
C LEU A 5 -20.01 1.58 -1.10
N ILE A 6 -18.84 1.76 -1.70
CA ILE A 6 -18.50 1.18 -3.02
C ILE A 6 -18.61 -0.34 -2.95
N THR A 7 -18.01 -0.98 -1.94
CA THR A 7 -18.07 -2.44 -1.76
C THR A 7 -19.50 -2.96 -1.69
N LYS A 8 -20.38 -2.29 -0.92
CA LYS A 8 -21.79 -2.68 -0.80
C LYS A 8 -22.58 -2.42 -2.07
N LEU A 9 -22.36 -1.30 -2.76
CA LEU A 9 -23.12 -0.99 -3.97
C LEU A 9 -22.66 -1.83 -5.16
N LYS A 10 -21.39 -2.24 -5.22
CA LYS A 10 -20.91 -3.14 -6.28
C LYS A 10 -21.59 -4.51 -6.26
N THR A 11 -22.03 -5.01 -5.10
CA THR A 11 -22.76 -6.29 -5.03
C THR A 11 -24.20 -6.17 -5.54
N ILE A 12 -24.83 -5.00 -5.39
CA ILE A 12 -26.23 -4.75 -5.77
C ILE A 12 -26.32 -4.18 -7.19
N MET A 13 -25.31 -3.40 -7.61
CA MET A 13 -25.25 -2.66 -8.86
C MET A 13 -23.87 -2.86 -9.53
N PRO A 14 -23.58 -4.05 -10.08
CA PRO A 14 -22.25 -4.41 -10.57
C PRO A 14 -21.76 -3.53 -11.73
N GLN A 15 -22.69 -3.01 -12.53
CA GLN A 15 -22.40 -2.17 -13.70
C GLN A 15 -22.13 -0.70 -13.33
N THR A 16 -22.44 -0.26 -12.11
CA THR A 16 -22.18 1.12 -11.69
C THR A 16 -20.69 1.37 -11.60
N GLN A 17 -20.22 2.42 -12.26
CA GLN A 17 -18.84 2.87 -12.17
C GLN A 17 -18.69 3.83 -10.99
N PHE A 18 -17.61 3.68 -10.22
CA PHE A 18 -17.32 4.54 -9.07
C PHE A 18 -15.99 5.25 -9.29
N MET A 19 -15.98 6.58 -9.18
CA MET A 19 -14.75 7.37 -9.16
C MET A 19 -14.60 8.03 -7.81
N VAL A 20 -13.44 7.86 -7.19
CA VAL A 20 -13.11 8.52 -5.93
C VAL A 20 -12.45 9.87 -6.21
N CYS A 21 -12.93 10.91 -5.55
CA CYS A 21 -12.33 12.24 -5.56
C CYS A 21 -11.87 12.58 -4.13
N SER A 22 -10.56 12.72 -3.91
CA SER A 22 -9.96 12.79 -2.57
C SER A 22 -8.81 13.79 -2.53
N ILE A 23 -8.56 14.41 -1.39
CA ILE A 23 -7.33 15.20 -1.17
C ILE A 23 -6.12 14.32 -0.84
N HIS A 24 -6.36 13.06 -0.48
CA HIS A 24 -5.33 12.12 -0.08
C HIS A 24 -4.72 11.46 -1.30
N ASP A 25 -3.40 11.40 -1.34
CA ASP A 25 -2.65 10.75 -2.39
C ASP A 25 -1.79 9.60 -1.86
N ASP A 26 -1.89 9.26 -0.58
CA ASP A 26 -1.13 8.15 -0.02
C ASP A 26 -1.53 6.80 -0.64
N ASN A 27 -0.56 5.90 -0.68
CA ASN A 27 -0.71 4.60 -1.30
C ASN A 27 -1.88 3.79 -0.70
N ASP A 28 -1.98 3.76 0.63
CA ASP A 28 -2.97 2.93 1.32
C ASP A 28 -4.40 3.37 0.96
N THR A 29 -4.68 4.67 0.95
CA THR A 29 -5.98 5.23 0.57
C THR A 29 -6.34 4.94 -0.89
N ILE A 30 -5.38 5.12 -1.81
CA ILE A 30 -5.58 4.84 -3.24
C ILE A 30 -5.90 3.36 -3.43
N PHE A 31 -5.11 2.47 -2.83
CA PHE A 31 -5.28 1.03 -2.99
C PHE A 31 -6.54 0.52 -2.31
N GLU A 32 -6.94 1.04 -1.16
CA GLU A 32 -8.20 0.69 -0.51
C GLU A 32 -9.39 1.06 -1.42
N ALA A 33 -9.38 2.24 -2.03
CA ALA A 33 -10.41 2.68 -2.96
C ALA A 33 -10.52 1.74 -4.18
N LEU A 34 -9.39 1.45 -4.84
CA LEU A 34 -9.38 0.58 -6.02
C LEU A 34 -9.80 -0.86 -5.68
N LYS A 35 -9.30 -1.43 -4.57
CA LYS A 35 -9.70 -2.77 -4.10
C LYS A 35 -11.18 -2.87 -3.77
N SER A 36 -11.79 -1.77 -3.33
CA SER A 36 -13.23 -1.71 -3.03
C SER A 36 -14.10 -1.70 -4.29
N GLY A 37 -13.50 -1.55 -5.48
CA GLY A 37 -14.21 -1.54 -6.76
C GLY A 37 -14.36 -0.15 -7.38
N ALA A 38 -13.55 0.83 -6.94
CA ALA A 38 -13.43 2.10 -7.65
C ALA A 38 -12.76 1.88 -9.01
N SER A 39 -13.33 2.49 -10.04
CA SER A 39 -12.89 2.44 -11.43
C SER A 39 -12.00 3.63 -11.81
N GLY A 40 -11.91 4.66 -10.96
CA GLY A 40 -11.07 5.83 -11.15
C GLY A 40 -10.73 6.54 -9.84
N TYR A 41 -9.67 7.35 -9.83
CA TYR A 41 -9.21 8.09 -8.66
C TYR A 41 -8.61 9.43 -9.06
N ILE A 42 -9.23 10.52 -8.61
CA ILE A 42 -8.82 11.89 -8.90
C ILE A 42 -8.48 12.61 -7.59
N LEU A 43 -7.40 13.40 -7.64
CA LEU A 43 -7.06 14.29 -6.54
C LEU A 43 -7.91 15.54 -6.59
N LYS A 44 -8.60 15.86 -5.49
CA LYS A 44 -9.49 17.01 -5.38
C LYS A 44 -8.76 18.35 -5.49
N VAL A 45 -7.45 18.35 -5.28
CA VAL A 45 -6.56 19.50 -5.48
C VAL A 45 -5.29 18.97 -6.16
N PRO A 46 -4.84 19.56 -7.28
CA PRO A 46 -5.27 20.81 -7.90
C PRO A 46 -6.32 20.66 -9.04
N VAL A 47 -7.20 19.66 -9.03
CA VAL A 47 -8.11 19.40 -10.17
C VAL A 47 -9.10 20.54 -10.44
N THR A 48 -9.34 20.84 -11.72
CA THR A 48 -10.37 21.81 -12.17
C THR A 48 -11.72 21.15 -12.43
N ALA A 49 -12.77 21.95 -12.56
CA ALA A 49 -14.11 21.45 -12.90
C ALA A 49 -14.14 20.77 -14.27
N GLU A 50 -13.44 21.31 -15.26
CA GLU A 50 -13.33 20.76 -16.61
C GLU A 50 -12.59 19.42 -16.63
N GLU A 51 -11.58 19.25 -15.77
CA GLU A 51 -10.89 17.98 -15.59
C GLU A 51 -11.81 16.92 -14.95
N ILE A 52 -12.62 17.30 -13.96
CA ILE A 52 -13.62 16.40 -13.37
C ILE A 52 -14.66 15.98 -14.43
N LEU A 53 -15.16 16.90 -15.24
CA LEU A 53 -16.12 16.58 -16.31
C LEU A 53 -15.51 15.61 -17.33
N ARG A 54 -14.28 15.86 -17.78
CA ARG A 54 -13.55 14.94 -18.66
C ARG A 54 -13.38 13.56 -18.02
N ALA A 55 -12.99 13.51 -16.75
CA ALA A 55 -12.86 12.26 -16.01
C ALA A 55 -14.19 11.47 -15.94
N ILE A 56 -15.32 12.15 -15.75
CA ILE A 56 -16.64 11.51 -15.75
C ILE A 56 -16.97 10.92 -17.14
N HIS A 57 -16.69 11.65 -18.22
CA HIS A 57 -16.89 11.15 -19.58
C HIS A 57 -15.98 9.96 -19.89
N ASP A 58 -14.71 10.03 -19.52
CA ASP A 58 -13.76 8.93 -19.69
C ASP A 58 -14.23 7.68 -18.94
N LEU A 59 -14.67 7.85 -17.69
CA LEU A 59 -15.22 6.76 -16.88
C LEU A 59 -16.46 6.13 -17.52
N TYR A 60 -17.39 6.97 -18.02
CA TYR A 60 -18.58 6.50 -18.70
C TYR A 60 -18.26 5.68 -19.95
N ASN A 61 -17.22 6.06 -20.69
CA ASN A 61 -16.74 5.35 -21.88
C ASN A 61 -15.90 4.10 -21.56
N GLY A 62 -15.81 3.70 -20.29
CA GLY A 62 -15.08 2.51 -19.85
C GLY A 62 -13.60 2.74 -19.52
N GLY A 63 -13.15 3.99 -19.50
CA GLY A 63 -11.82 4.38 -19.04
C GLY A 63 -11.69 4.37 -17.51
N SER A 64 -10.46 4.56 -17.04
CA SER A 64 -10.13 4.65 -15.62
C SER A 64 -9.41 5.97 -15.34
N PRO A 65 -10.13 7.08 -15.13
CA PRO A 65 -9.53 8.39 -14.99
C PRO A 65 -8.66 8.46 -13.72
N MET A 66 -7.40 8.85 -13.90
CA MET A 66 -6.44 9.09 -12.84
C MET A 66 -5.46 10.16 -13.30
N SER A 67 -4.96 10.98 -12.38
CA SER A 67 -3.83 11.86 -12.73
C SER A 67 -2.59 11.01 -13.04
N PRO A 68 -1.67 11.49 -13.91
CA PRO A 68 -0.44 10.77 -14.23
C PRO A 68 0.37 10.35 -13.00
N TYR A 69 0.31 11.15 -11.93
CA TYR A 69 0.94 10.87 -10.65
C TYR A 69 0.32 9.65 -9.93
N ILE A 70 -1.01 9.59 -9.85
CA ILE A 70 -1.74 8.45 -9.26
C ILE A 70 -1.53 7.19 -10.09
N ALA A 71 -1.61 7.31 -11.42
CA ALA A 71 -1.35 6.19 -12.32
C ALA A 71 0.06 5.60 -12.10
N ARG A 72 1.08 6.46 -11.91
CA ARG A 72 2.45 6.00 -11.59
C ARG A 72 2.52 5.26 -10.26
N LYS A 73 1.83 5.72 -9.20
CA LYS A 73 1.75 5.01 -7.91
C LYS A 73 1.13 3.62 -8.09
N VAL A 74 0.06 3.52 -8.88
CA VAL A 74 -0.59 2.25 -9.20
C VAL A 74 0.34 1.33 -9.99
N ILE A 75 1.00 1.81 -11.05
CA ILE A 75 1.95 1.01 -11.83
C ILE A 75 3.10 0.50 -10.95
N ASN A 76 3.67 1.38 -10.12
CA ASN A 76 4.79 1.05 -9.26
C ASN A 76 4.43 -0.01 -8.20
N SER A 77 3.17 -0.11 -7.78
CA SER A 77 2.78 -1.16 -6.83
C SER A 77 2.68 -2.55 -7.44
N PHE A 78 2.51 -2.64 -8.76
CA PHE A 78 2.63 -3.91 -9.50
C PHE A 78 4.08 -4.28 -9.80
N GLN A 79 4.99 -3.31 -9.78
CA GLN A 79 6.40 -3.57 -9.92
C GLN A 79 6.92 -4.17 -8.61
N LYS A 80 7.55 -5.35 -8.69
CA LYS A 80 8.30 -5.88 -7.56
C LYS A 80 9.37 -4.84 -7.21
N PRO A 81 9.48 -4.39 -5.95
CA PRO A 81 10.54 -3.48 -5.58
C PRO A 81 11.86 -4.17 -5.93
N THR A 82 12.75 -3.44 -6.61
CA THR A 82 14.06 -3.99 -6.94
C THR A 82 14.85 -4.19 -5.64
N LEU A 83 15.72 -5.20 -5.60
CA LEU A 83 16.48 -5.61 -4.41
C LEU A 83 17.13 -4.40 -3.70
N THR A 84 17.65 -3.47 -4.50
CA THR A 84 18.29 -2.22 -4.08
C THR A 84 17.38 -1.27 -3.30
N GLU A 85 16.08 -1.25 -3.61
CA GLU A 85 15.09 -0.33 -3.00
C GLU A 85 14.58 -0.85 -1.66
N VAL A 86 14.46 -2.17 -1.48
CA VAL A 86 14.00 -2.72 -0.20
C VAL A 86 15.09 -2.66 0.86
N HIS A 87 16.35 -2.85 0.46
CA HIS A 87 17.49 -2.58 1.35
C HIS A 87 17.62 -1.10 1.71
N SER A 88 17.15 -0.14 0.90
CA SER A 88 17.22 1.28 1.26
C SER A 88 16.02 1.75 2.11
N LEU A 89 14.87 1.07 2.05
CA LEU A 89 13.69 1.39 2.87
C LEU A 89 13.86 1.06 4.37
N LEU A 90 14.61 0.00 4.69
CA LEU A 90 14.81 -0.45 6.07
C LEU A 90 16.04 0.22 6.71
N SER A 91 15.88 0.65 7.96
CA SER A 91 17.03 1.07 8.78
C SER A 91 17.93 -0.11 9.10
N LEU A 92 19.18 0.15 9.49
CA LEU A 92 20.14 -0.89 9.89
C LEU A 92 19.54 -1.82 10.97
N ARG A 93 18.88 -1.25 11.97
CA ARG A 93 18.23 -2.06 13.03
C ARG A 93 17.05 -2.88 12.56
N GLU A 94 16.25 -2.35 11.63
CA GLU A 94 15.16 -3.13 11.05
C GLU A 94 15.68 -4.30 10.20
N LYS A 95 16.84 -4.13 9.53
CA LYS A 95 17.52 -5.23 8.83
C LYS A 95 18.02 -6.29 9.81
N ASP A 96 18.71 -5.90 10.87
CA ASP A 96 19.22 -6.84 11.88
C ASP A 96 18.07 -7.68 12.46
N VAL A 97 16.95 -7.03 12.81
CA VAL A 97 15.75 -7.71 13.32
C VAL A 97 15.20 -8.70 12.30
N LEU A 98 15.09 -8.30 11.03
CA LEU A 98 14.52 -9.13 9.97
C LEU A 98 15.44 -10.32 9.61
N GLU A 99 16.75 -10.12 9.66
CA GLU A 99 17.75 -11.17 9.45
C GLU A 99 17.66 -12.24 10.54
N LEU A 100 17.68 -11.85 11.82
CA LEU A 100 17.55 -12.79 12.93
C LEU A 100 16.20 -13.51 12.91
N LEU A 101 15.13 -12.80 12.54
CA LEU A 101 13.82 -13.39 12.36
C LEU A 101 13.81 -14.44 11.22
N SER A 102 14.52 -14.17 10.12
CA SER A 102 14.62 -15.10 8.98
C SER A 102 15.38 -16.39 9.32
N LYS A 103 16.25 -16.35 10.33
CA LYS A 103 16.95 -17.50 10.92
C LYS A 103 16.08 -18.31 11.89
N GLY A 104 14.86 -17.86 12.18
CA GLY A 104 13.89 -18.58 13.01
C GLY A 104 13.92 -18.21 14.50
N LEU A 105 14.67 -17.18 14.88
CA LEU A 105 14.75 -16.74 16.28
C LEU A 105 13.41 -16.17 16.76
N LEU A 106 13.11 -16.40 18.04
CA LEU A 106 12.00 -15.83 18.77
C LEU A 106 12.29 -14.37 19.14
N TYR A 107 11.23 -13.58 19.35
CA TYR A 107 11.39 -12.15 19.68
C TYR A 107 12.21 -11.89 20.95
N LYS A 108 12.20 -12.82 21.91
CA LYS A 108 13.03 -12.76 23.12
C LYS A 108 14.51 -12.95 22.81
N GLU A 109 14.82 -13.86 21.91
CA GLU A 109 16.19 -14.16 21.48
C GLU A 109 16.75 -13.01 20.65
N ILE A 110 15.95 -12.46 19.73
CA ILE A 110 16.30 -11.26 18.95
C ILE A 110 16.57 -10.06 19.87
N ALA A 111 15.73 -9.87 20.89
CA ALA A 111 15.88 -8.81 21.87
C ALA A 111 17.21 -8.93 22.64
N GLN A 112 17.54 -10.15 23.07
CA GLN A 112 18.79 -10.45 23.75
C GLN A 112 20.00 -10.21 22.84
N GLU A 113 19.97 -10.70 21.60
CA GLU A 113 21.06 -10.56 20.63
C GLU A 113 21.36 -9.09 20.29
N LEU A 114 20.31 -8.27 20.19
CA LEU A 114 20.42 -6.86 19.82
C LEU A 114 20.58 -5.92 21.04
N GLY A 115 20.53 -6.45 22.27
CA GLY A 115 20.61 -5.65 23.49
C GLY A 115 19.45 -4.67 23.68
N VAL A 116 18.24 -5.04 23.24
CA VAL A 116 17.03 -4.21 23.32
C VAL A 116 15.89 -4.94 24.03
N GLY A 117 14.81 -4.22 24.36
CA GLY A 117 13.59 -4.84 24.89
C GLY A 117 12.79 -5.58 23.81
N THR A 118 12.03 -6.61 24.20
CA THR A 118 11.12 -7.34 23.29
C THR A 118 10.04 -6.46 22.67
N GLU A 119 9.55 -5.46 23.41
CA GLU A 119 8.63 -4.44 22.89
C GLU A 119 9.27 -3.58 21.81
N THR A 120 10.58 -3.29 21.92
CA THR A 120 11.34 -2.59 20.88
C THR A 120 11.42 -3.41 19.61
N VAL A 121 11.64 -4.72 19.71
CA VAL A 121 11.60 -5.64 18.55
C VAL A 121 10.23 -5.63 17.89
N LYS A 122 9.13 -5.71 18.66
CA LYS A 122 7.76 -5.61 18.12
C LYS A 122 7.52 -4.27 17.41
N LYS A 123 8.04 -3.17 17.95
CA LYS A 123 7.96 -1.85 17.31
C LYS A 123 8.69 -1.83 15.96
N HIS A 124 9.91 -2.37 15.89
CA HIS A 124 10.63 -2.52 14.62
C HIS A 124 9.85 -3.38 13.63
N LEU A 125 9.28 -4.51 14.06
CA LEU A 125 8.45 -5.36 13.21
C LEU A 125 7.22 -4.63 12.65
N LYS A 126 6.55 -3.81 13.46
CA LYS A 126 5.44 -2.97 12.98
C LYS A 126 5.88 -2.02 11.87
N ASN A 127 7.02 -1.36 12.04
CA ASN A 127 7.57 -0.46 11.03
C ASN A 127 7.98 -1.23 9.76
N ILE A 128 8.61 -2.39 9.91
CA ILE A 128 8.97 -3.28 8.80
C ILE A 128 7.72 -3.65 8.01
N TYR A 129 6.64 -4.06 8.67
CA TYR A 129 5.39 -4.44 8.01
C TYR A 129 4.78 -3.30 7.19
N GLN A 130 4.81 -2.09 7.76
CA GLN A 130 4.36 -0.88 7.04
C GLN A 130 5.26 -0.59 5.84
N LYS A 131 6.58 -0.55 6.02
CA LYS A 131 7.56 -0.24 4.96
C LYS A 131 7.59 -1.28 3.84
N LEU A 132 7.43 -2.55 4.19
CA LEU A 132 7.40 -3.65 3.25
C LEU A 132 6.00 -3.91 2.68
N HIS A 133 4.97 -3.22 3.15
CA HIS A 133 3.56 -3.44 2.78
C HIS A 133 3.15 -4.92 2.91
N VAL A 134 3.44 -5.53 4.07
CA VAL A 134 3.12 -6.92 4.41
C VAL A 134 2.32 -6.97 5.71
N GLN A 135 1.55 -8.03 5.93
CA GLN A 135 0.64 -8.13 7.08
C GLN A 135 1.15 -9.05 8.19
N ASN A 136 2.11 -9.93 7.91
CA ASN A 136 2.59 -10.91 8.88
C ASN A 136 4.08 -11.25 8.73
N LYS A 137 4.61 -11.95 9.74
CA LYS A 137 6.03 -12.34 9.79
C LYS A 137 6.46 -13.21 8.60
N ILE A 138 5.56 -14.07 8.11
CA ILE A 138 5.89 -15.02 7.04
C ILE A 138 6.05 -14.25 5.73
N GLU A 139 5.14 -13.33 5.43
CA GLU A 139 5.26 -12.43 4.29
C GLU A 139 6.51 -11.55 4.39
N ALA A 140 6.82 -11.01 5.57
CA ALA A 140 8.03 -10.21 5.76
C ALA A 140 9.32 -11.01 5.50
N VAL A 141 9.40 -12.23 6.04
CA VAL A 141 10.56 -13.12 5.84
C VAL A 141 10.65 -13.62 4.40
N ASN A 142 9.53 -14.00 3.78
CA ASN A 142 9.51 -14.43 2.38
C ASN A 142 9.94 -13.28 1.47
N LYS A 143 9.44 -12.08 1.71
CA LYS A 143 9.84 -10.89 0.96
C LYS A 143 11.34 -10.66 1.14
N PHE A 144 11.86 -10.73 2.37
CA PHE A 144 13.29 -10.60 2.69
C PHE A 144 14.19 -11.67 2.05
N ARG A 145 13.75 -12.93 1.96
CA ARG A 145 14.52 -14.00 1.31
C ARG A 145 14.52 -13.92 -0.22
N LEU A 146 13.53 -13.22 -0.77
CA LEU A 146 13.47 -12.87 -2.19
C LEU A 146 14.22 -11.56 -2.48
N LEU A 147 14.76 -10.88 -1.45
CA LEU A 147 15.75 -9.80 -1.55
C LEU A 147 17.18 -10.37 -1.61
#